data_AF-A0A1W9UGL5-F1
#
_entry.id   AF-A0A1W9UGL5-F1
#
_cell.length_a   1.000
_cell.length_b   1.000
_cell.length_c   1.000
_cell.angle_alpha   90.00
_cell.angle_beta   90.00
_cell.angle_gamma   90.00
#
_symmetry.space_group_name_H-M   'P 1'
#
loop_
_entity.id
_entity.type
_entity.pdbx_description
1 polymer ?
#
loop_
_entity_poly.entity_id
_entity_poly.type
_entity_poly.pdbx_seq_one_letter_code
_entity_poly.pdbx_strand_id
1 'polypeptide(L)' 'MKKIFGEKIELNIYTTDSPQAQKYDFRSSTNVLFEQVALPIDVATDKEKMRLFLDEKLAE' A
#
# COMPACT_ATOMS: atom_id res chain seq x y z
N MET A 1 -0.75 7.99 -5.71
CA MET A 1 -2.02 7.73 -5.00
C MET A 1 -2.46 8.85 -4.08
N LYS A 2 -1.60 9.44 -3.24
CA LYS A 2 -1.98 10.57 -2.37
C LYS A 2 -2.65 11.77 -3.08
N LYS A 3 -2.27 12.07 -4.33
CA LYS A 3 -2.93 13.15 -5.12
C LYS A 3 -4.36 12.81 -5.56
N ILE A 4 -4.70 11.53 -5.66
CA ILE A 4 -5.99 11.05 -6.20
C ILE A 4 -6.94 10.70 -5.04
N PHE A 5 -6.40 10.05 -4.01
CA PHE A 5 -7.18 9.51 -2.89
C PHE A 5 -6.85 10.18 -1.55
N GLY A 6 -6.09 11.27 -1.53
CA GLY A 6 -5.48 11.82 -0.30
C GLY A 6 -6.46 12.20 0.81
N GLU A 7 -7.72 12.48 0.47
CA GLU A 7 -8.79 12.74 1.44
C GLU A 7 -9.45 11.46 1.96
N LYS A 8 -9.31 10.35 1.21
CA LYS A 8 -9.91 9.03 1.50
C LYS A 8 -8.92 8.03 2.11
N ILE A 9 -7.61 8.27 1.99
CA ILE A 9 -6.58 7.37 2.51
C ILE A 9 -5.59 8.11 3.42
N GLU A 10 -5.19 7.43 4.49
CA GLU A 10 -3.99 7.78 5.23
C GLU A 10 -2.80 6.99 4.66
N LEU A 11 -1.83 7.70 4.07
CA LEU A 11 -0.64 7.07 3.50
C LEU A 11 0.55 7.25 4.44
N ASN A 12 1.02 6.13 4.99
CA ASN A 12 2.22 6.04 5.81
C ASN A 12 3.34 5.33 5.04
N ILE A 13 4.55 5.91 5.05
CA ILE A 13 5.74 5.37 4.37
C ILE A 13 6.80 5.11 5.44
N TYR A 14 7.24 3.86 5.54
CA TYR A 14 8.25 3.42 6.48
C TYR A 14 9.39 2.72 5.75
N THR A 15 10.57 2.73 6.37
CA THR A 15 11.70 1.88 5.96
C THR A 15 11.53 0.47 6.54
N THR A 16 12.17 -0.53 5.94
CA THR A 16 12.04 -1.94 6.35
C THR A 16 12.61 -2.24 7.74
N ASP A 17 13.50 -1.39 8.23
CA ASP A 17 14.08 -1.44 9.57
C ASP A 17 13.25 -0.70 10.64
N SER A 18 12.13 -0.07 10.25
CA SER A 18 11.28 0.63 11.19
C SER A 18 10.53 -0.34 12.13
N PRO A 19 10.18 0.09 13.35
CA PRO A 19 9.40 -0.74 14.29
C PRO A 19 8.07 -1.24 13.70
N GLN A 20 7.44 -0.45 12.82
CA GLN A 20 6.18 -0.80 12.16
C GLN A 20 6.35 -1.95 11.15
N ALA A 21 7.54 -2.10 10.56
CA ALA A 21 7.87 -3.13 9.60
C ALA A 21 8.32 -4.45 10.25
N GLN A 22 8.85 -4.41 11.48
CA GLN A 22 9.39 -5.60 12.18
C GLN A 22 8.42 -6.77 12.32
N LYS A 23 7.10 -6.50 12.34
CA LYS A 23 6.07 -7.54 12.43
C LYS A 23 5.82 -8.29 11.12
N TYR A 24 6.47 -7.91 10.02
CA TYR A 24 6.31 -8.52 8.71
C TYR A 24 7.62 -9.10 8.19
N ASP A 25 7.58 -10.29 7.59
CA ASP A 25 8.74 -10.93 6.93
C ASP A 25 8.88 -10.41 5.49
N PHE A 26 9.24 -9.12 5.35
CA PHE A 26 9.42 -8.50 4.04
C PHE A 26 10.67 -9.03 3.33
N ARG A 27 10.47 -9.75 2.22
CA ARG A 27 11.57 -10.32 1.40
C ARG A 27 11.94 -9.49 0.17
N SER A 28 11.19 -8.43 -0.10
CA SER A 28 11.38 -7.57 -1.26
C SER A 28 11.64 -6.12 -0.82
N SER A 29 12.22 -5.33 -1.70
CA SER A 29 12.47 -3.91 -1.44
C SER A 29 11.20 -3.05 -1.48
N THR A 30 10.12 -3.54 -2.09
CA THR A 30 8.86 -2.79 -2.25
C THR A 30 7.71 -3.59 -1.68
N ASN A 31 7.26 -3.20 -0.49
CA ASN A 31 6.12 -3.82 0.18
C ASN A 31 5.07 -2.75 0.41
N VAL A 32 3.86 -3.00 -0.11
CA VAL A 32 2.72 -2.10 0.06
C VAL A 32 1.63 -2.88 0.77
N LEU A 33 1.05 -2.26 1.79
CA LEU A 33 0.01 -2.85 2.61
C LEU A 33 -1.22 -1.94 2.56
N PHE A 34 -2.39 -2.55 2.47
CA PHE A 34 -3.68 -1.90 2.64
C PHE A 34 -4.35 -2.51 3.87
N GLU A 35 -4.74 -1.69 4.85
CA GLU A 35 -5.31 -2.16 6.12
C GLU A 35 -4.51 -3.28 6.79
N GLN A 36 -3.17 -3.17 6.77
CA GLN A 36 -2.23 -4.17 7.33
C GLN A 36 -2.16 -5.50 6.56
N VAL A 37 -2.80 -5.60 5.40
CA VAL A 37 -2.72 -6.76 4.50
C VAL A 37 -1.79 -6.44 3.34
N ALA A 38 -0.82 -7.33 3.08
CA ALA A 38 0.12 -7.18 1.97
C ALA A 38 -0.57 -7.32 0.62
N LEU A 39 -0.26 -6.40 -0.29
CA LEU A 39 -0.75 -6.45 -1.66
C LEU A 39 0.21 -7.23 -2.56
N PRO A 40 -0.29 -7.86 -3.63
CA PRO A 40 0.55 -8.41 -4.68
C PRO A 40 1.49 -7.35 -5.27
N ILE A 41 2.72 -7.75 -5.57
CA ILE A 41 3.76 -6.84 -6.09
C ILE A 41 3.35 -6.18 -7.42
N ASP A 42 2.60 -6.88 -8.26
CA ASP A 42 2.12 -6.37 -9.55
C ASP A 42 1.06 -5.29 -9.37
N VAL A 43 0.27 -5.34 -8.30
CA VAL A 43 -0.64 -4.25 -7.92
C VAL A 43 0.16 -3.11 -7.28
N ALA A 44 1.10 -3.42 -6.39
CA ALA A 44 1.91 -2.43 -5.66
C ALA A 44 2.75 -1.52 -6.58
N THR A 45 3.26 -2.07 -7.69
CA THR A 45 4.19 -1.40 -8.60
C THR A 45 3.50 -0.78 -9.81
N ASP A 46 2.28 -1.21 -10.15
CA ASP A 46 1.51 -0.69 -11.27
C ASP A 46 0.50 0.38 -10.82
N LYS A 47 0.61 1.56 -11.45
CA LYS A 47 -0.22 2.72 -11.09
C LYS A 47 -1.69 2.49 -11.42
N GLU A 48 -2.03 1.86 -12.53
CA GLU A 48 -3.43 1.66 -12.92
C GLU A 48 -4.08 0.56 -12.08
N LYS A 49 -3.38 -0.55 -11.85
CA LYS A 49 -3.86 -1.63 -10.97
C LYS A 49 -4.07 -1.14 -9.54
N MET A 50 -3.11 -0.38 -8.99
CA MET A 50 -3.27 0.20 -7.65
C MET A 50 -4.45 1.17 -7.60
N ARG A 51 -4.71 1.93 -8.66
CA ARG A 51 -5.85 2.85 -8.71
C ARG A 51 -7.16 2.08 -8.69
N LEU A 52 -7.32 1.08 -9.57
CA LEU A 52 -8.52 0.25 -9.63
C LEU A 52 -8.76 -0.48 -8.31
N PHE A 53 -7.70 -1.00 -7.69
CA PHE A 53 -7.78 -1.64 -6.38
C PHE A 53 -8.32 -0.68 -5.31
N LEU A 54 -7.80 0.54 -5.25
CA LEU A 54 -8.27 1.55 -4.27
C LEU A 54 -9.68 2.06 -4.61
N ASP A 55 -10.02 2.25 -5.88
CA ASP A 55 -11.36 2.65 -6.31
C ASP A 55 -12.41 1.60 -5.86
N GLU A 56 -12.10 0.30 -5.97
CA GLU A 56 -12.97 -0.78 -5.48
C GLU A 56 -13.09 -0.79 -3.95
N LYS A 57 -11.97 -0.63 -3.23
CA LYS A 57 -11.94 -0.73 -1.75
C LYS A 57 -12.49 0.51 -1.04
N LEU A 58 -12.43 1.67 -1.68
CA LEU A 58 -12.89 2.95 -1.12
C LEU A 58 -14.26 3.37 -1.66
N ALA A 59 -14.96 2.46 -2.35
CA ALA A 59 -16.34 2.64 -2.77
C ALA A 59 -17.30 2.42 -1.60
N GLU A 60 -17.37 3.42 -0.71
CA GLU A 60 -18.46 3.66 0.24
C GLU A 60 -19.04 5.06 0.01
#